data_AF-A0A1R3HN34-F1
#
_entry.id   AF-A0A1R3HN34-F1
#
_cell.length_a   1.000
_cell.length_b   1.000
_cell.length_c   1.000
_cell.angle_alpha   90.00
_cell.angle_beta   90.00
_cell.angle_gamma   90.00
#
_symmetry.space_group_name_H-M   'P 1'
#
loop_
_entity.id
_entity.type
_entity.pdbx_description
1 polymer ?
#
loop_
_entity_poly.entity_id
_entity_poly.type
_entity_poly.pdbx_seq_one_letter_code
_entity_poly.pdbx_strand_id
1 'polypeptide(L)'
;MVEVEAAVNAAMLAFKEHGNNAAMIEYAAKEAQAASAKGKANLPVKLDEFGYSDMQTNSIEEYCRAQPYPPLRQMKILIFNAPGASNPEFIYTYAEICFEHFAGFVIITETRLTEPHSKSMNFTASTSLEPMGHFGSSWFVWNTNRINFRIIARTHKLTFKISFKS
;
A
#
# COMPACT_ATOMS: atom_id res chain seq x y z
N MET A 1 15.42 -9.88 -8.47
CA MET A 1 16.02 -8.94 -7.49
C MET A 1 17.38 -8.42 -7.95
N VAL A 2 18.23 -9.27 -8.53
CA VAL A 2 19.58 -8.91 -9.04
C VAL A 2 19.56 -7.89 -10.21
N GLU A 3 18.53 -7.88 -11.06
CA GLU A 3 18.49 -7.01 -12.25
C GLU A 3 18.19 -5.53 -11.95
N VAL A 4 17.43 -5.23 -10.88
CA VAL A 4 17.08 -3.84 -10.54
C VAL A 4 18.27 -3.11 -9.95
N GLU A 5 19.06 -3.80 -9.12
CA GLU A 5 20.27 -3.25 -8.53
C GLU A 5 21.37 -3.01 -9.59
N ALA A 6 21.47 -3.92 -10.59
CA ALA A 6 22.34 -3.73 -11.74
C ALA A 6 21.95 -2.50 -12.58
N ALA A 7 20.66 -2.29 -12.81
CA ALA A 7 20.15 -1.14 -13.56
C ALA A 7 20.39 0.20 -12.83
N VAL A 8 20.17 0.24 -11.51
CA VAL A 8 20.42 1.43 -10.68
C VAL A 8 21.92 1.75 -10.63
N ASN A 9 22.77 0.75 -10.45
CA ASN A 9 24.22 0.95 -10.44
C ASN A 9 24.74 1.40 -11.81
N ALA A 10 24.23 0.85 -12.92
CA ALA A 10 24.59 1.29 -14.26
C ALA A 10 24.17 2.75 -14.52
N ALA A 11 22.98 3.15 -14.08
CA ALA A 11 22.50 4.53 -14.20
C ALA A 11 23.34 5.51 -13.37
N MET A 12 23.70 5.15 -12.13
CA MET A 12 24.55 6.00 -11.30
C MET A 12 25.98 6.12 -11.84
N LEU A 13 26.52 5.05 -12.44
CA LEU A 13 27.85 5.08 -13.06
C LEU A 13 27.86 5.99 -14.30
N ALA A 14 26.83 5.89 -15.15
CA ALA A 14 26.68 6.74 -16.33
C ALA A 14 26.55 8.23 -15.99
N PHE A 15 25.83 8.56 -14.92
CA PHE A 15 25.72 9.95 -14.42
C PHE A 15 27.04 10.50 -13.87
N LYS A 16 27.86 9.63 -13.23
CA LYS A 16 29.14 10.02 -12.64
C LYS A 16 30.22 10.29 -13.69
N GLU A 17 30.21 9.58 -14.81
CA GLU A 17 31.28 9.65 -15.81
C GLU A 17 31.06 10.71 -16.91
N HIS A 18 29.81 11.05 -17.27
CA HIS A 18 29.56 11.77 -18.53
C HIS A 18 28.83 13.11 -18.41
N GLY A 19 28.36 13.50 -17.21
CA GLY A 19 27.65 14.77 -17.00
C GLY A 19 26.35 14.90 -17.84
N ASN A 20 25.66 16.04 -17.71
CA ASN A 20 24.32 16.31 -18.26
C ASN A 20 24.27 16.42 -19.80
N ASN A 21 24.57 15.35 -20.52
CA ASN A 21 24.41 15.30 -21.97
C ASN A 21 23.02 14.75 -22.33
N ALA A 22 22.24 15.54 -23.06
CA ALA A 22 20.80 15.31 -23.31
C ALA A 22 20.49 13.93 -23.95
N ALA A 23 21.40 13.42 -24.78
CA ALA A 23 21.25 12.11 -25.43
C ALA A 23 21.27 10.93 -24.44
N MET A 24 22.00 11.05 -23.32
CA MET A 24 22.04 10.00 -22.29
C MET A 24 20.84 10.06 -21.35
N ILE A 25 20.26 11.25 -21.13
CA ILE A 25 18.99 11.42 -20.41
C ILE A 25 17.86 10.75 -21.20
N GLU A 26 17.85 10.91 -22.52
CA GLU A 26 16.86 10.29 -23.39
C GLU A 26 17.01 8.75 -23.40
N TYR A 27 18.24 8.22 -23.44
CA TYR A 27 18.50 6.78 -23.33
C TYR A 27 18.08 6.21 -21.97
N ALA A 28 18.43 6.88 -20.87
CA ALA A 28 18.04 6.48 -19.52
C ALA A 28 16.52 6.53 -19.31
N ALA A 29 15.84 7.53 -19.86
CA ALA A 29 14.38 7.64 -19.82
C ALA A 29 13.71 6.50 -20.60
N LYS A 30 14.28 6.10 -21.74
CA LYS A 30 13.78 5.01 -22.58
C LYS A 30 13.93 3.64 -21.91
N GLU A 31 15.07 3.40 -21.26
CA GLU A 31 15.30 2.20 -20.44
C GLU A 31 14.42 2.17 -19.18
N ALA A 32 14.23 3.31 -18.50
CA ALA A 32 13.34 3.42 -17.34
C ALA A 32 11.86 3.17 -17.72
N GLN A 33 11.42 3.65 -18.89
CA GLN A 33 10.10 3.33 -19.44
C GLN A 33 9.96 1.85 -19.81
N ALA A 34 11.00 1.23 -20.39
CA ALA A 34 11.01 -0.20 -20.69
C ALA A 34 10.97 -1.05 -19.40
N ALA A 35 11.63 -0.62 -18.33
CA ALA A 35 11.54 -1.25 -17.01
C ALA A 35 10.17 -1.04 -16.35
N SER A 36 9.58 0.16 -16.47
CA SER A 36 8.24 0.48 -15.98
C SER A 36 7.14 -0.33 -16.70
N ALA A 37 7.29 -0.56 -18.02
CA ALA A 37 6.39 -1.41 -18.80
C ALA A 37 6.44 -2.89 -18.38
N LYS A 38 7.59 -3.36 -17.87
CA LYS A 38 7.76 -4.70 -17.29
C LYS A 38 7.33 -4.80 -15.81
N GLY A 39 7.05 -3.67 -15.17
CA GLY A 39 6.82 -3.53 -13.73
C GLY A 39 5.36 -3.36 -13.30
N LYS A 40 4.37 -3.84 -14.07
CA LYS A 40 3.01 -4.05 -13.52
C LYS A 40 3.01 -5.29 -12.63
N ALA A 41 3.78 -5.26 -11.55
CA ALA A 41 3.61 -6.16 -10.44
C ALA A 41 2.36 -5.72 -9.69
N ASN A 42 1.19 -6.14 -10.19
CA ASN A 42 -0.02 -6.12 -9.37
C ASN A 42 0.32 -6.87 -8.09
N LEU A 43 0.37 -6.16 -6.95
CA LEU A 43 0.50 -6.81 -5.65
C LEU A 43 -0.63 -7.85 -5.56
N PRO A 44 -0.32 -9.15 -5.45
CA PRO A 44 -1.36 -10.15 -5.29
C PRO A 44 -1.98 -9.94 -3.91
N VAL A 45 -3.09 -9.21 -3.86
CA VAL A 45 -3.94 -9.10 -2.67
C VAL A 45 -4.72 -10.40 -2.59
N LYS A 46 -4.17 -11.37 -1.86
CA LYS A 46 -4.92 -12.57 -1.48
C LYS A 46 -5.73 -12.22 -0.23
N LEU A 47 -7.04 -12.06 -0.41
CA LEU A 47 -7.96 -12.12 0.72
C LEU A 47 -8.00 -13.58 1.15
N ASP A 48 -7.39 -13.91 2.30
CA ASP A 48 -7.55 -15.25 2.86
C ASP A 48 -9.03 -15.45 3.22
N GLU A 49 -9.59 -16.57 2.77
CA GLU A 49 -10.92 -17.06 3.15
C GLU A 49 -10.90 -17.51 4.61
N PHE A 50 -10.73 -16.59 5.55
CA PHE A 50 -10.89 -16.90 6.97
C PHE A 50 -12.38 -17.07 7.28
N GLY A 51 -12.84 -18.32 7.32
CA GLY A 51 -14.04 -18.69 8.09
C GLY A 51 -14.94 -19.82 7.60
N TYR A 52 -14.70 -20.46 6.45
CA TYR A 52 -15.63 -21.46 5.88
C TYR A 52 -14.99 -22.82 5.57
N SER A 53 -13.94 -23.23 6.29
CA SER A 53 -13.18 -24.43 5.93
C SER A 53 -13.95 -25.76 6.05
N ASP A 54 -15.13 -25.78 6.68
CA ASP A 54 -15.90 -27.01 6.90
C ASP A 54 -17.31 -27.02 6.27
N MET A 55 -17.67 -25.97 5.51
CA MET A 55 -18.98 -25.92 4.85
C MET A 55 -18.88 -26.38 3.40
N GLN A 56 -19.56 -27.48 3.07
CA GLN A 56 -19.75 -27.88 1.68
C GLN A 56 -20.35 -26.72 0.88
N THR A 57 -19.93 -26.52 -0.36
CA THR A 57 -20.36 -25.38 -1.21
C THR A 57 -21.89 -25.23 -1.30
N ASN A 58 -22.63 -26.33 -1.25
CA ASN A 58 -24.09 -26.34 -1.21
C ASN A 58 -24.68 -25.81 0.11
N SER A 59 -23.96 -25.96 1.23
CA SER A 59 -24.39 -25.46 2.54
C SER A 59 -24.08 -23.98 2.75
N ILE A 60 -23.18 -23.37 1.97
CA ILE A 60 -22.89 -21.93 2.06
C ILE A 60 -24.10 -21.12 1.57
N GLU A 61 -24.68 -21.48 0.42
CA GLU A 61 -25.88 -20.80 -0.09
C GLU A 61 -27.08 -20.95 0.85
N GLU A 62 -27.30 -22.15 1.40
CA GLU A 62 -28.35 -22.42 2.38
C GLU A 62 -28.13 -21.69 3.71
N TYR A 63 -26.88 -21.66 4.20
CA TYR A 63 -26.50 -20.93 5.40
C TYR A 63 -26.66 -19.40 5.23
N CYS A 64 -26.25 -18.86 4.08
CA CYS A 64 -26.47 -17.45 3.73
C CYS A 64 -27.95 -17.10 3.66
N ARG A 65 -28.82 -18.00 3.18
CA ARG A 65 -30.27 -17.80 3.17
C ARG A 65 -30.90 -17.87 4.56
N ALA A 66 -30.33 -18.65 5.47
CA ALA A 66 -30.88 -18.89 6.82
C ALA A 66 -30.52 -17.82 7.85
N GLN A 67 -29.48 -17.01 7.60
CA GLN A 67 -29.07 -15.94 8.50
C GLN A 67 -29.79 -14.62 8.16
N PRO A 68 -30.32 -13.87 9.14
CA PRO A 68 -30.63 -12.46 8.92
C PRO A 68 -29.30 -11.77 8.59
N TYR A 69 -29.09 -11.43 7.31
CA TYR A 69 -27.84 -10.83 6.85
C TYR A 69 -27.45 -9.69 7.79
N PRO A 70 -26.32 -9.77 8.51
CA PRO A 70 -25.80 -8.59 9.17
C PRO A 70 -25.65 -7.53 8.07
N PRO A 71 -26.04 -6.27 8.32
CA PRO A 71 -26.02 -5.25 7.28
C PRO A 71 -24.62 -5.20 6.65
N LEU A 72 -24.55 -5.45 5.34
CA LEU A 72 -23.30 -5.42 4.59
C LEU A 72 -22.67 -4.04 4.74
N ARG A 73 -21.63 -3.94 5.58
CA ARG A 73 -20.90 -2.69 5.77
C ARG A 73 -19.86 -2.56 4.66
N GLN A 74 -20.12 -1.69 3.68
CA GLN A 74 -19.15 -1.38 2.63
C GLN A 74 -17.92 -0.71 3.23
N MET A 75 -16.74 -1.18 2.87
CA MET A 75 -15.46 -0.59 3.26
C MET A 75 -14.63 -0.28 2.03
N LYS A 76 -14.14 0.96 1.98
CA LYS A 76 -13.23 1.42 0.94
C LYS A 76 -11.82 1.47 1.50
N ILE A 77 -10.91 0.78 0.80
CA ILE A 77 -9.48 0.75 1.10
C ILE A 77 -8.77 1.52 -0.01
N LEU A 78 -7.98 2.52 0.37
CA LEU A 78 -7.10 3.22 -0.55
C LEU A 78 -5.65 2.79 -0.33
N ILE A 79 -4.90 2.65 -1.41
CA ILE A 79 -3.48 2.31 -1.38
C ILE A 79 -2.73 3.37 -2.17
N PHE A 80 -1.80 4.04 -1.51
CA PHE A 80 -0.96 5.06 -2.11
C PHE A 80 0.50 4.63 -2.07
N ASN A 81 1.24 4.96 -3.13
CA ASN A 81 2.69 5.06 -3.07
C ASN A 81 3.04 6.54 -2.89
N ALA A 82 3.59 6.89 -1.74
CA ALA A 82 4.04 8.24 -1.45
C ALA A 82 5.54 8.30 -1.72
N PRO A 83 6.05 9.08 -2.68
CA PRO A 83 7.49 9.28 -2.86
C PRO A 83 8.06 10.21 -1.77
N GLY A 84 7.84 9.85 -0.50
CA GLY A 84 7.98 10.72 0.67
C GLY A 84 6.64 11.32 1.13
N ALA A 85 6.21 10.99 2.34
CA ALA A 85 4.95 11.49 2.91
C ALA A 85 4.98 12.98 3.27
N SER A 86 6.18 13.57 3.35
CA SER A 86 6.37 15.02 3.52
C SER A 86 6.26 15.79 2.21
N ASN A 87 6.07 15.12 1.06
CA ASN A 87 5.87 15.79 -0.22
C ASN A 87 4.53 16.55 -0.19
N PRO A 88 4.53 17.89 -0.35
CA PRO A 88 3.31 18.70 -0.31
C PRO A 88 2.30 18.31 -1.40
N GLU A 89 2.77 17.97 -2.61
CA GLU A 89 1.87 17.52 -3.69
C GLU A 89 1.12 16.25 -3.29
N PHE A 90 1.85 15.28 -2.72
CA PHE A 90 1.24 14.07 -2.19
C PHE A 90 0.22 14.38 -1.10
N ILE A 91 0.56 15.24 -0.14
CA ILE A 91 -0.31 15.62 0.99
C ILE A 91 -1.66 16.15 0.49
N TYR A 92 -1.66 17.06 -0.49
CA TYR A 92 -2.90 17.63 -1.03
C TYR A 92 -3.74 16.59 -1.77
N THR A 93 -3.13 15.85 -2.71
CA THR A 93 -3.84 14.82 -3.49
C THR A 93 -4.35 13.69 -2.60
N TYR A 94 -3.57 13.26 -1.62
CA TYR A 94 -3.99 12.27 -0.63
C TYR A 94 -5.22 12.76 0.16
N ALA A 95 -5.22 14.02 0.62
CA ALA A 95 -6.32 14.56 1.41
C ALA A 95 -7.61 14.62 0.60
N GLU A 96 -7.53 15.10 -0.65
CA GLU A 96 -8.65 15.20 -1.58
C GLU A 96 -9.26 13.83 -1.88
N ILE A 97 -8.44 12.85 -2.28
CA ILE A 97 -8.90 11.49 -2.62
C ILE A 97 -9.50 10.80 -1.38
N CYS A 98 -8.90 10.97 -0.20
CA CYS A 98 -9.44 10.40 1.03
C CYS A 98 -10.83 10.96 1.37
N PHE A 99 -11.03 12.26 1.15
CA PHE A 99 -12.30 12.94 1.38
C PHE A 99 -13.34 12.51 0.33
N GLU A 100 -13.00 12.57 -0.95
CA GLU A 100 -13.90 12.24 -2.06
C GLU A 100 -14.41 10.80 -1.98
N HIS A 101 -13.50 9.85 -1.72
CA HIS A 101 -13.90 8.45 -1.68
C HIS A 101 -14.43 8.00 -0.33
N PHE A 102 -14.36 8.81 0.73
CA PHE A 102 -14.77 8.43 2.09
C PHE A 102 -14.08 7.14 2.55
N ALA A 103 -12.74 7.16 2.51
CA ALA A 103 -11.93 5.99 2.81
C ALA A 103 -12.10 5.53 4.26
N GLY A 104 -12.31 4.22 4.45
CA GLY A 104 -12.40 3.61 5.80
C GLY A 104 -11.03 3.23 6.36
N PHE A 105 -10.10 2.90 5.46
CA PHE A 105 -8.75 2.45 5.78
C PHE A 105 -7.83 2.83 4.63
N VAL A 106 -6.62 3.29 4.95
CA VAL A 106 -5.66 3.71 3.94
C VAL A 106 -4.29 3.12 4.25
N ILE A 107 -3.63 2.64 3.19
CA ILE A 107 -2.27 2.13 3.19
C ILE A 107 -1.43 3.12 2.38
N ILE A 108 -0.33 3.57 2.95
CA ILE A 108 0.61 4.48 2.31
C ILE A 108 1.97 3.81 2.33
N THR A 109 2.61 3.68 1.17
CA THR A 109 3.91 3.03 1.00
C THR A 109 4.98 4.06 0.67
N GLU A 110 6.26 3.69 0.82
CA GLU A 110 7.43 4.55 0.55
C GLU A 110 7.46 5.90 1.27
N THR A 111 6.83 6.00 2.45
CA THR A 111 6.66 7.29 3.14
C THR A 111 7.98 8.00 3.49
N ARG A 112 9.11 7.30 3.50
CA ARG A 112 10.45 7.82 3.83
C ARG A 112 10.48 8.60 5.15
N LEU A 113 9.54 8.28 6.06
CA LEU A 113 9.46 8.87 7.38
C LEU A 113 10.36 8.08 8.31
N THR A 114 11.29 8.79 8.96
CA THR A 114 12.13 8.29 10.05
C THR A 114 11.44 8.35 11.41
N GLU A 115 10.35 9.10 11.53
CA GLU A 115 9.62 9.31 12.78
C GLU A 115 8.10 9.15 12.58
N PRO A 116 7.36 8.71 13.62
CA PRO A 116 5.91 8.62 13.57
C PRO A 116 5.31 10.03 13.39
N HIS A 117 4.91 10.35 12.16
CA HIS A 117 4.17 11.59 11.89
C HIS A 117 2.76 11.48 12.45
N SER A 118 2.43 12.43 13.34
CA SER A 118 1.17 12.50 14.09
C SER A 118 -0.01 13.08 13.32
N LYS A 119 0.17 13.52 12.06
CA LYS A 119 -0.91 14.12 11.25
C LYS A 119 -1.68 13.06 10.47
N SER A 120 -2.37 12.16 11.17
CA SER A 120 -3.37 11.28 10.58
C SER A 120 -4.60 12.11 10.18
N MET A 121 -4.55 12.79 9.04
CA MET A 121 -5.63 13.67 8.53
C MET A 121 -7.01 13.02 8.68
N ASN A 122 -7.78 13.48 9.67
CA ASN A 122 -9.11 13.01 10.05
C ASN A 122 -9.25 11.52 10.42
N PHE A 123 -8.15 10.77 10.47
CA PHE A 123 -8.14 9.39 10.93
C PHE A 123 -7.80 9.37 12.42
N THR A 124 -8.57 8.62 13.19
CA THR A 124 -8.41 8.58 14.65
C THR A 124 -7.28 7.67 15.13
N ALA A 125 -6.71 6.84 14.25
CA ALA A 125 -5.52 6.06 14.56
C ALA A 125 -4.62 5.88 13.35
N SER A 126 -3.35 5.61 13.65
CA SER A 126 -2.37 5.23 12.67
C SER A 126 -1.31 4.30 13.25
N THR A 127 -0.62 3.56 12.39
CA THR A 127 0.61 2.86 12.75
C THR A 127 1.57 2.89 11.57
N SER A 128 2.85 3.07 11.88
CA SER A 128 3.92 3.01 10.88
C SER A 128 4.65 1.68 11.00
N LEU A 129 5.05 1.16 9.86
CA LEU A 129 5.98 0.06 9.73
C LEU A 129 7.27 0.63 9.18
N GLU A 130 8.34 0.51 9.98
CA GLU A 130 9.68 0.90 9.58
C GLU A 130 10.11 0.14 8.31
N PRO A 131 10.94 0.78 7.48
CA PRO A 131 11.41 0.17 6.25
C PRO A 131 12.17 -1.14 6.53
N MET A 132 11.88 -2.18 5.77
CA MET A 132 12.76 -3.36 5.67
C MET A 132 13.66 -3.19 4.45
N GLY A 133 14.88 -2.69 4.66
CA GLY A 133 15.86 -2.42 3.58
C GLY A 133 15.67 -1.05 2.92
N HIS A 134 15.83 -0.98 1.60
CA HIS A 134 15.82 0.28 0.83
C HIS A 134 14.42 0.82 0.49
N PHE A 135 13.37 0.02 0.69
CA PHE A 135 11.99 0.43 0.47
C PHE A 135 11.52 1.25 1.66
N GLY A 136 11.07 2.49 1.43
CA GLY A 136 10.64 3.40 2.50
C GLY A 136 9.53 2.81 3.39
N SER A 137 9.34 3.40 4.57
CA SER A 137 8.34 2.97 5.56
C SER A 137 6.93 2.91 4.99
N SER A 138 6.10 2.01 5.53
CA SER A 138 4.67 1.94 5.24
C SER A 138 3.87 2.55 6.39
N TRP A 139 2.81 3.28 6.09
CA TRP A 139 1.95 3.92 7.06
C TRP A 139 0.50 3.51 6.84
N PHE A 140 -0.14 3.06 7.92
CA PHE A 140 -1.52 2.61 7.93
C PHE A 140 -2.34 3.59 8.76
N VAL A 141 -3.47 4.07 8.23
CA VAL A 141 -4.36 5.01 8.92
C VAL A 141 -5.81 4.54 8.83
N TRP A 142 -6.57 4.70 9.91
CA TRP A 142 -7.95 4.24 9.99
C TRP A 142 -8.76 4.95 11.07
N ASN A 143 -10.08 4.77 11.01
CA ASN A 143 -11.01 5.28 12.01
C ASN A 143 -11.38 4.19 13.04
N THR A 144 -10.86 4.34 14.26
CA THR A 144 -11.11 3.46 15.42
C THR A 144 -12.57 3.33 15.80
N ASN A 145 -13.42 4.29 15.42
CA ASN A 145 -14.87 4.20 15.66
C ASN A 145 -15.55 3.17 14.74
N ARG A 146 -14.91 2.79 13.64
CA ARG A 146 -15.48 1.88 12.63
C ARG A 146 -14.73 0.57 12.53
N ILE A 147 -13.42 0.62 12.64
CA ILE A 147 -12.51 -0.47 12.33
C ILE A 147 -11.52 -0.68 13.48
N ASN A 148 -11.31 -1.94 13.83
CA ASN A 148 -10.16 -2.42 14.57
C ASN A 148 -9.11 -2.91 13.57
N PHE A 149 -7.88 -2.42 13.71
CA PHE A 149 -6.74 -2.86 12.91
C PHE A 149 -5.64 -3.36 13.84
N ARG A 150 -5.03 -4.49 13.50
CA ARG A 150 -3.84 -5.00 14.19
C ARG A 150 -2.90 -5.70 13.23
N ILE A 151 -1.60 -5.52 13.42
CA ILE A 151 -0.58 -6.30 12.73
C ILE A 151 -0.44 -7.64 13.46
N ILE A 152 -0.54 -8.75 12.73
CA ILE A 152 -0.43 -10.12 13.25
C ILE A 152 1.01 -10.63 13.17
N ALA A 153 1.68 -10.42 12.04
CA ALA A 153 3.03 -10.91 11.80
C ALA A 153 3.83 -9.92 10.97
N ARG A 154 5.11 -9.80 11.33
CA ARG A 154 6.13 -8.98 10.66
C ARG A 154 7.34 -9.86 10.35
N THR A 155 7.27 -10.59 9.24
CA THR A 155 8.40 -11.43 8.76
C THR A 155 8.76 -10.97 7.35
N HIS A 156 9.03 -11.89 6.42
CA HIS A 156 9.13 -11.56 4.99
C HIS A 156 7.80 -11.16 4.35
N LYS A 157 6.69 -11.36 5.06
CA LYS A 157 5.34 -10.94 4.67
C LYS A 157 4.72 -10.14 5.82
N LEU A 158 4.03 -9.05 5.49
CA LEU A 158 3.20 -8.34 6.45
C LEU A 158 1.81 -8.98 6.50
N THR A 159 1.41 -9.47 7.67
CA THR A 159 0.05 -9.97 7.90
C THR A 159 -0.65 -9.08 8.91
N PHE A 160 -1.86 -8.64 8.60
CA PHE A 160 -2.68 -7.81 9.48
C PHE A 160 -4.14 -8.27 9.47
N LYS A 161 -4.88 -7.92 10.52
CA LYS A 161 -6.31 -8.17 10.67
C LYS A 161 -7.06 -6.84 10.74
N ILE A 162 -8.11 -6.76 9.94
CA ILE A 162 -9.12 -5.69 9.95
C ILE A 162 -10.42 -6.30 10.46
N SER A 163 -11.15 -5.60 11.32
CA SER A 163 -12.46 -6.04 11.82
C SER A 163 -13.36 -4.84 12.07
N PHE A 164 -14.65 -4.93 11.74
CA PHE A 164 -15.60 -3.87 12.05
C PHE A 164 -15.97 -3.87 13.53
N LYS A 165 -16.23 -2.69 14.09
CA LYS A 165 -16.90 -2.58 15.39
C LYS A 165 -18.41 -2.73 15.19
N SER A 166 -19.03 -3.61 15.97
CA SER A 166 -20.49 -3.78 16.03
C SER A 166 -21.15 -2.50 16.49
#